data_AF-A0A382PY16-F1
#
_entry.id   AF-A0A382PY16-F1
#
_cell.length_a   1.000
_cell.length_b   1.000
_cell.length_c   1.000
_cell.angle_alpha   90.00
_cell.angle_beta   90.00
_cell.angle_gamma   90.00
#
_symmetry.space_group_name_H-M   'P 1'
#
loop_
_entity.id
_entity.type
_entity.pdbx_description
1 polymer ?
#
loop_
_entity_poly.entity_id
_entity_poly.type
_entity_poly.pdbx_seq_one_letter_code
_entity_poly.pdbx_strand_id
1 'polypeptide(L)'
;MINDDFAYDPSKKMISYSMQFDWSEKNILATSVMHQEIIIPKTFGDLMVKSLSADVNGVQVPDSVITIDDFSAQNRVAHLVLNQNDILEISNKAVGLTNKMDFSVMPSADNLPLTTMTENAQFKLNLSWEPQNIESGSTVTFFFDILDAFLLDRPVSASYDLSIFHNGEKIDQASGVSNASGHNMIEFDVPDDVTGIITLQFENLNGSKLADAVFSVVVDRIGVDQIAIPDWIKNNAGWWATDQIDDSAFVQGIQYLIKEGIMIVPPTETSESIGSQAVPAWIKNNAGWWATDQIDDSAFVQGIQYLVQNGIIVI
;
A
#
# COMPACT_ATOMS: atom_id res chain seq x y z
N MET A 1 11.39 17.23 0.55
CA MET A 1 12.15 16.93 -0.67
C MET A 1 12.36 15.43 -0.67
N ILE A 2 11.90 14.74 -1.72
CA ILE A 2 12.13 13.29 -1.87
C ILE A 2 13.64 13.12 -2.05
N ASN A 3 14.28 12.26 -1.25
CA ASN A 3 15.66 11.88 -1.53
C ASN A 3 15.66 11.06 -2.82
N ASP A 4 16.63 11.31 -3.70
CA ASP A 4 16.73 10.65 -5.02
C ASP A 4 16.86 9.11 -4.94
N ASP A 5 16.97 8.55 -3.73
CA ASP A 5 17.08 7.12 -3.43
C ASP A 5 15.84 6.49 -2.79
N PHE A 6 14.68 7.17 -2.82
CA PHE A 6 13.42 6.56 -2.40
C PHE A 6 13.06 5.36 -3.29
N ALA A 7 12.80 4.22 -2.67
CA ALA A 7 12.42 2.97 -3.33
C ALA A 7 11.25 2.30 -2.60
N TYR A 8 10.43 1.57 -3.36
CA TYR A 8 9.37 0.72 -2.82
C TYR A 8 9.57 -0.72 -3.29
N ASP A 9 9.69 -1.66 -2.36
CA ASP A 9 9.73 -3.11 -2.58
C ASP A 9 8.32 -3.68 -2.34
N PRO A 10 7.56 -3.97 -3.41
CA PRO A 10 6.19 -4.46 -3.31
C PRO A 10 6.10 -5.84 -2.65
N SER A 11 7.15 -6.68 -2.76
CA SER A 11 7.15 -8.03 -2.19
C SER A 11 7.07 -8.03 -0.67
N LYS A 12 7.61 -6.97 -0.06
CA LYS A 12 7.65 -6.76 1.40
C LYS A 12 6.77 -5.59 1.84
N LYS A 13 6.08 -4.93 0.90
CA LYS A 13 5.38 -3.66 1.09
C LYS A 13 6.28 -2.63 1.81
N MET A 14 7.54 -2.56 1.42
CA MET A 14 8.57 -1.82 2.14
C MET A 14 9.00 -0.57 1.39
N ILE A 15 9.02 0.55 2.09
CA ILE A 15 9.65 1.79 1.64
C ILE A 15 11.08 1.82 2.14
N SER A 16 12.03 2.17 1.29
CA SER A 16 13.42 2.43 1.68
C SER A 16 13.89 3.80 1.17
N TYR A 17 14.69 4.49 1.98
CA TYR A 17 15.28 5.79 1.66
C TYR A 17 16.46 6.06 2.58
N SER A 18 17.33 7.03 2.28
CA SER A 18 18.40 7.42 3.20
C SER A 18 18.43 8.92 3.45
N MET A 19 19.12 9.36 4.50
CA MET A 19 19.48 10.76 4.69
C MET A 19 20.96 10.88 5.07
N GLN A 20 21.58 12.04 4.86
CA GLN A 20 22.94 12.27 5.35
C GLN A 20 22.97 12.31 6.88
N PHE A 21 23.90 11.57 7.49
CA PHE A 21 24.07 11.55 8.94
C PHE A 21 25.52 11.26 9.32
N ASP A 22 26.07 12.07 10.22
CA ASP A 22 27.39 11.84 10.81
C ASP A 22 27.25 10.97 12.08
N TRP A 23 27.73 9.74 12.02
CA TRP A 23 27.69 8.80 13.14
C TRP A 23 28.78 9.03 14.20
N SER A 24 29.54 10.13 14.11
CA SER A 24 30.51 10.48 15.15
C SER A 24 29.82 10.65 16.51
N GLU A 25 30.46 10.16 17.56
CA GLU A 25 29.95 10.28 18.94
C GLU A 25 29.62 11.75 19.28
N LYS A 26 30.45 12.68 18.81
CA LYS A 26 30.23 14.12 18.97
C LYS A 26 28.90 14.57 18.36
N ASN A 27 28.57 14.12 17.14
CA ASN A 27 27.32 14.49 16.49
C ASN A 27 26.11 13.82 17.17
N ILE A 28 26.22 12.54 17.54
CA ILE A 28 25.16 11.82 18.25
C ILE A 28 24.85 12.50 19.59
N LEU A 29 25.86 12.84 20.38
CA LEU A 29 25.70 13.52 21.67
C LEU A 29 25.12 14.94 21.54
N ALA A 30 25.29 15.58 20.38
CA ALA A 30 24.67 16.87 20.07
C ALA A 30 23.24 16.76 19.49
N THR A 31 22.84 15.58 19.04
CA THR A 31 21.53 15.32 18.44
C THR A 31 20.55 14.88 19.52
N SER A 32 19.54 15.70 19.83
CA SER A 32 18.51 15.33 20.81
C SER A 32 17.48 14.35 20.24
N VAL A 33 17.00 14.65 19.03
CA VAL A 33 15.98 13.87 18.31
C VAL A 33 16.27 13.94 16.82
N MET A 34 16.07 12.81 16.15
CA MET A 34 15.92 12.71 14.71
C MET A 34 14.44 12.43 14.42
N HIS A 35 13.84 13.21 13.53
CA HIS A 35 12.44 13.06 13.12
C HIS A 35 12.35 12.99 11.60
N GLN A 36 11.71 11.94 11.08
CA GLN A 36 11.30 11.82 9.68
C GLN A 36 9.78 11.71 9.57
N GLU A 37 9.24 12.27 8.50
CA GLU A 37 7.82 12.17 8.16
C GLU A 37 7.69 11.53 6.78
N ILE A 38 6.94 10.42 6.72
CA ILE A 38 6.61 9.74 5.47
C ILE A 38 5.15 10.04 5.17
N ILE A 39 4.91 10.81 4.11
CA ILE A 39 3.55 11.12 3.63
C ILE A 39 3.14 9.99 2.70
N ILE A 40 2.10 9.25 3.07
CA ILE A 40 1.58 8.12 2.31
C ILE A 40 0.16 8.48 1.85
N PRO A 41 -0.11 8.57 0.54
CA PRO A 41 -1.48 8.73 0.04
C PRO A 41 -2.37 7.63 0.60
N LYS A 42 -3.58 7.95 1.07
CA LYS A 42 -4.52 6.93 1.57
C LYS A 42 -4.98 5.96 0.45
N THR A 43 -4.83 6.39 -0.80
CA THR A 43 -4.97 5.54 -1.99
C THR A 43 -3.83 4.52 -2.15
N PHE A 44 -2.70 4.67 -1.45
CA PHE A 44 -1.62 3.68 -1.46
C PHE A 44 -1.93 2.54 -0.49
N GLY A 45 -2.87 1.69 -0.91
CA GLY A 45 -3.55 0.72 -0.07
C GLY A 45 -2.65 -0.26 0.68
N ASP A 46 -1.48 -0.62 0.15
CA ASP A 46 -0.57 -1.59 0.78
C ASP A 46 0.02 -1.13 2.11
N LEU A 47 -0.02 0.17 2.37
CA LEU A 47 0.41 0.77 3.63
C LEU A 47 -0.77 1.25 4.48
N MET A 48 -2.00 0.93 4.10
CA MET A 48 -3.18 1.09 4.95
C MET A 48 -3.24 -0.09 5.92
N VAL A 49 -2.46 0.03 7.00
CA VAL A 49 -2.33 -0.94 8.10
C VAL A 49 -2.40 -0.22 9.45
N LYS A 50 -2.67 -0.97 10.53
CA LYS A 50 -2.73 -0.40 11.87
C LYS A 50 -1.36 0.05 12.40
N SER A 51 -0.30 -0.67 12.06
CA SER A 51 1.06 -0.34 12.54
C SER A 51 2.12 -0.55 11.46
N LEU A 52 3.17 0.27 11.53
CA LEU A 52 4.38 0.15 10.74
C LEU A 52 5.54 -0.23 11.66
N SER A 53 6.56 -0.86 11.10
CA SER A 53 7.84 -1.15 11.73
C SER A 53 8.95 -0.48 10.93
N ALA A 54 10.01 -0.08 11.60
CA ALA A 54 11.16 0.56 10.96
C ALA A 54 12.47 -0.17 11.27
N ASP A 55 13.34 -0.23 10.28
CA ASP A 55 14.74 -0.62 10.38
C ASP A 55 15.62 0.58 10.02
N VAL A 56 16.71 0.75 10.77
CA VAL A 56 17.69 1.83 10.55
C VAL A 56 19.08 1.22 10.45
N ASN A 57 19.69 1.32 9.27
CA ASN A 57 21.01 0.74 8.95
C ASN A 57 21.12 -0.76 9.29
N GLY A 58 20.07 -1.54 9.07
CA GLY A 58 20.01 -2.97 9.37
C GLY A 58 19.72 -3.30 10.84
N VAL A 59 19.35 -2.30 11.65
CA VAL A 59 18.92 -2.47 13.03
C VAL A 59 17.43 -2.17 13.15
N GLN A 60 16.63 -3.19 13.48
CA GLN A 60 15.22 -3.04 13.84
C GLN A 60 15.10 -2.12 15.06
N VAL A 61 14.40 -1.00 14.89
CA VAL A 61 14.09 -0.07 15.99
C VAL A 61 12.76 -0.44 16.65
N PRO A 62 12.51 -0.03 17.91
CA PRO A 62 11.27 -0.35 18.60
C PRO A 62 10.04 0.23 17.90
N ASP A 63 8.92 -0.50 17.81
CA ASP A 63 7.70 -0.03 17.13
C ASP A 63 7.17 1.30 17.69
N SER A 64 7.45 1.63 18.95
CA SER A 64 7.04 2.90 19.57
C SER A 64 7.69 4.14 18.96
N VAL A 65 8.77 3.97 18.18
CA VAL A 65 9.46 5.09 17.53
C VAL A 65 8.77 5.51 16.23
N ILE A 66 7.84 4.69 15.71
CA ILE A 66 7.05 5.02 14.52
C ILE A 66 5.57 5.11 14.88
N THR A 67 4.99 6.29 14.67
CA THR A 67 3.57 6.54 14.91
C THR A 67 2.89 6.95 13.63
N ILE A 68 1.59 6.69 13.54
CA ILE A 68 0.78 7.02 12.38
C ILE A 68 -0.20 8.12 12.77
N ASP A 69 -0.25 9.16 11.95
CA ASP A 69 -1.26 10.20 11.96
C ASP A 69 -2.16 10.07 10.72
N ASP A 70 -3.42 9.71 10.94
CA ASP A 70 -4.45 9.55 9.91
C ASP A 70 -5.44 10.72 9.86
N PHE A 71 -5.14 11.87 10.48
CA PHE A 71 -6.05 13.02 10.58
C PHE A 71 -6.42 13.62 9.21
N SER A 72 -5.52 13.58 8.22
CA SER A 72 -5.78 14.12 6.89
C SER A 72 -6.67 13.18 6.06
N ALA A 73 -7.60 13.75 5.29
CA ALA A 73 -8.47 12.98 4.39
C ALA A 73 -7.71 12.34 3.22
N GLN A 74 -6.59 12.92 2.79
CA GLN A 74 -5.89 12.52 1.57
C GLN A 74 -4.66 11.65 1.83
N ASN A 75 -3.95 11.93 2.92
CA ASN A 75 -2.68 11.28 3.24
C ASN A 75 -2.69 10.84 4.69
N ARG A 76 -2.02 9.73 4.98
CA ARG A 76 -1.50 9.48 6.33
C ARG A 76 -0.07 9.95 6.43
N VAL A 77 0.35 10.28 7.64
CA VAL A 77 1.75 10.62 7.94
C VAL A 77 2.29 9.60 8.93
N ALA A 78 3.38 8.92 8.57
CA ALA A 78 4.14 8.12 9.53
C ALA A 78 5.29 8.97 10.08
N HIS A 79 5.30 9.19 11.40
CA HIS A 79 6.36 9.91 12.09
C HIS A 79 7.34 8.91 12.69
N LEU A 80 8.57 8.89 12.19
CA LEU A 80 9.68 8.13 12.75
C LEU A 80 10.54 9.05 13.62
N VAL A 81 10.53 8.83 14.93
CA VAL A 81 11.19 9.69 15.93
C VAL A 81 12.18 8.86 16.73
N LEU A 82 13.48 9.09 16.49
CA LEU A 82 14.56 8.47 17.26
C LEU A 82 15.14 9.49 18.22
N ASN A 83 15.18 9.16 19.50
CA ASN A 83 15.89 9.96 20.49
C ASN A 83 17.40 9.63 20.47
N GLN A 84 18.19 10.42 21.20
CA GLN A 84 19.64 10.22 21.29
C GLN A 84 20.07 8.80 21.70
N ASN A 85 19.36 8.15 22.63
CA ASN A 85 19.69 6.79 23.07
C ASN A 85 19.42 5.77 21.96
N ASP A 86 18.33 5.93 21.21
CA ASP A 86 18.01 5.05 20.08
C ASP A 86 19.11 5.16 19.01
N ILE A 87 19.55 6.38 18.69
CA ILE A 87 20.64 6.63 17.73
C ILE A 87 21.95 6.01 18.22
N LEU A 88 22.27 6.13 19.51
CA LEU A 88 23.45 5.51 20.10
C LEU A 88 23.37 3.98 20.11
N GLU A 89 22.19 3.41 20.32
CA GLU A 89 21.99 1.96 20.26
C GLU A 89 22.19 1.43 18.83
N ILE A 90 21.64 2.14 17.84
CA ILE A 90 21.84 1.82 16.42
C ILE A 90 23.32 1.89 16.07
N SER A 91 24.03 2.95 16.49
CA SER A 91 25.45 3.12 16.15
C SER A 91 26.35 2.01 16.72
N ASN A 92 25.97 1.42 17.86
CA ASN A 92 26.67 0.31 18.49
C ASN A 92 26.37 -1.05 17.85
N LYS A 93 25.20 -1.22 17.23
CA LYS A 93 24.73 -2.50 16.67
C LYS A 93 24.95 -2.61 15.16
N ALA A 94 24.84 -1.50 14.43
CA ALA A 94 24.93 -1.47 12.98
C ALA A 94 26.35 -1.84 12.50
N VAL A 95 26.43 -2.54 11.37
CA VAL A 95 27.69 -2.95 10.73
C VAL A 95 27.88 -2.15 9.45
N GLY A 96 29.08 -1.61 9.24
CA GLY A 96 29.41 -0.92 7.99
C GLY A 96 28.76 0.45 7.82
N LEU A 97 28.58 1.20 8.92
CA LEU A 97 28.04 2.56 8.89
C LEU A 97 28.78 3.43 7.88
N THR A 98 28.00 4.12 7.06
CA THR A 98 28.47 5.11 6.08
C THR A 98 28.16 6.52 6.58
N ASN A 99 28.31 7.55 5.75
CA ASN A 99 27.88 8.92 6.06
C ASN A 99 26.37 9.14 5.86
N LYS A 100 25.57 8.07 5.96
CA LYS A 100 24.13 8.08 5.77
C LYS A 100 23.44 7.29 6.89
N MET A 101 22.20 7.67 7.16
CA MET A 101 21.24 6.87 7.89
C MET A 101 20.25 6.28 6.88
N ASP A 102 20.22 4.96 6.78
CA ASP A 102 19.40 4.23 5.82
C ASP A 102 18.15 3.71 6.53
N PHE A 103 16.98 3.98 5.99
CA PHE A 103 15.70 3.62 6.57
C PHE A 103 15.01 2.57 5.73
N SER A 104 14.33 1.65 6.39
CA SER A 104 13.35 0.77 5.77
C SER A 104 12.09 0.72 6.63
N VAL A 105 10.94 0.99 6.04
CA VAL A 105 9.63 1.04 6.72
C VAL A 105 8.67 0.11 6.01
N MET A 106 8.05 -0.79 6.76
CA MET A 106 7.08 -1.76 6.24
C MET A 106 5.96 -1.98 7.26
N PRO A 107 4.81 -2.56 6.87
CA PRO A 107 3.81 -3.05 7.82
C PRO A 107 4.42 -3.98 8.88
N SER A 108 4.16 -3.74 10.17
CA SER A 108 4.62 -4.66 11.23
C SER A 108 3.89 -6.01 11.17
N ALA A 109 2.68 -5.99 10.63
CA ALA A 109 1.82 -7.12 10.33
C ALA A 109 0.72 -6.67 9.36
N ASP A 110 0.04 -7.60 8.69
CA ASP A 110 -1.26 -7.33 8.08
C ASP A 110 -2.30 -7.21 9.20
N ASN A 111 -2.30 -6.07 9.91
CA ASN A 111 -3.14 -5.86 11.08
C ASN A 111 -4.15 -4.72 10.88
N LEU A 112 -5.38 -5.03 11.28
CA LEU A 112 -6.51 -4.12 11.43
C LEU A 112 -6.77 -3.88 12.93
N PRO A 113 -7.56 -2.86 13.32
CA PRO A 113 -8.29 -1.90 12.49
C PRO A 113 -7.45 -0.74 11.95
N LEU A 114 -7.87 -0.18 10.81
CA LEU A 114 -7.54 1.18 10.41
C LEU A 114 -8.20 2.17 11.36
N THR A 115 -7.61 3.34 11.50
CA THR A 115 -8.13 4.40 12.37
C THR A 115 -8.17 5.70 11.59
N THR A 116 -9.23 6.49 11.78
CA THR A 116 -9.29 7.88 11.29
C THR A 116 -10.07 8.73 12.27
N MET A 117 -10.01 10.04 12.10
CA MET A 117 -10.82 10.99 12.85
C MET A 117 -11.76 11.74 11.92
N THR A 118 -12.87 12.24 12.47
CA THR A 118 -13.73 13.17 11.74
C THR A 118 -13.08 14.54 11.58
N GLU A 119 -13.47 15.31 10.57
CA GLU A 119 -12.93 16.66 10.32
C GLU A 119 -13.07 17.59 11.53
N ASN A 120 -14.19 17.51 12.25
CA ASN A 120 -14.42 18.26 13.48
C ASN A 120 -13.70 17.71 14.71
N ALA A 121 -12.88 16.66 14.56
CA ALA A 121 -12.14 15.98 15.63
C ALA A 121 -13.01 15.49 16.80
N GLN A 122 -14.30 15.28 16.60
CA GLN A 122 -15.18 14.79 17.65
C GLN A 122 -15.14 13.27 17.76
N PHE A 123 -15.21 12.60 16.60
CA PHE A 123 -15.28 11.15 16.56
C PHE A 123 -14.01 10.56 15.96
N LYS A 124 -13.56 9.48 16.57
CA LYS A 124 -12.54 8.58 16.04
C LYS A 124 -13.23 7.32 15.59
N LEU A 125 -12.90 6.85 14.39
CA LEU A 125 -13.45 5.63 13.83
C LEU A 125 -12.36 4.58 13.75
N ASN A 126 -12.73 3.36 14.09
CA ASN A 126 -11.94 2.16 13.78
C ASN A 126 -12.66 1.37 12.69
N LEU A 127 -11.91 0.84 11.72
CA LEU A 127 -12.44 -0.01 10.65
C LEU A 127 -11.59 -1.27 10.50
N SER A 128 -12.21 -2.43 10.59
CA SER A 128 -11.65 -3.73 10.20
C SER A 128 -12.60 -4.45 9.26
N TRP A 129 -12.18 -5.54 8.61
CA TRP A 129 -13.07 -6.29 7.72
C TRP A 129 -12.68 -7.77 7.64
N GLU A 130 -13.63 -8.61 7.23
CA GLU A 130 -13.41 -10.02 6.89
C GLU A 130 -14.17 -10.38 5.60
N PRO A 131 -13.56 -11.14 4.67
CA PRO A 131 -12.18 -11.64 4.67
C PRO A 131 -11.13 -10.52 4.48
N GLN A 132 -9.90 -10.71 4.95
CA GLN A 132 -8.83 -9.69 4.84
C GLN A 132 -8.49 -9.33 3.39
N ASN A 133 -8.50 -10.34 2.51
CA ASN A 133 -8.42 -10.15 1.06
C ASN A 133 -9.84 -10.04 0.54
N ILE A 134 -10.22 -8.84 0.11
CA ILE A 134 -11.53 -8.59 -0.48
C ILE A 134 -11.43 -8.92 -1.97
N GLU A 135 -12.34 -9.76 -2.45
CA GLU A 135 -12.39 -10.19 -3.85
C GLU A 135 -13.63 -9.59 -4.54
N SER A 136 -13.50 -9.19 -5.80
CA SER A 136 -14.65 -8.83 -6.64
C SER A 136 -15.63 -10.00 -6.74
N GLY A 137 -16.94 -9.70 -6.81
CA GLY A 137 -17.99 -10.72 -6.83
C GLY A 137 -18.21 -11.47 -5.51
N SER A 138 -17.53 -11.06 -4.43
CA SER A 138 -17.66 -11.66 -3.10
C SER A 138 -18.33 -10.69 -2.10
N THR A 139 -18.73 -11.21 -0.95
CA THR A 139 -19.25 -10.39 0.16
C THR A 139 -18.13 -10.12 1.17
N VAL A 140 -17.94 -8.86 1.54
CA VAL A 140 -17.09 -8.45 2.67
C VAL A 140 -17.95 -7.92 3.81
N THR A 141 -17.58 -8.27 5.05
CA THR A 141 -18.15 -7.67 6.25
C THR A 141 -17.18 -6.65 6.81
N PHE A 142 -17.59 -5.38 6.82
CA PHE A 142 -16.88 -4.30 7.51
C PHE A 142 -17.33 -4.23 8.96
N PHE A 143 -16.39 -4.27 9.89
CA PHE A 143 -16.60 -4.02 11.32
C PHE A 143 -16.08 -2.63 11.67
N PHE A 144 -16.86 -1.85 12.41
CA PHE A 144 -16.44 -0.52 12.80
C PHE A 144 -16.90 -0.12 14.21
N ASP A 145 -16.15 0.81 14.80
CA ASP A 145 -16.50 1.48 16.04
C ASP A 145 -16.48 2.99 15.85
N ILE A 146 -17.44 3.68 16.46
CA ILE A 146 -17.45 5.15 16.56
C ILE A 146 -17.15 5.50 18.01
N LEU A 147 -16.01 6.14 18.23
CA LEU A 147 -15.48 6.53 19.54
C LEU A 147 -15.58 8.05 19.67
N ASP A 148 -15.97 8.55 20.84
CA ASP A 148 -15.96 9.99 21.12
C ASP A 148 -14.61 10.37 21.75
N ALA A 149 -13.85 11.22 21.05
CA ALA A 149 -12.50 11.62 21.45
C ALA A 149 -12.50 12.44 22.75
N PHE A 150 -13.57 13.20 23.02
CA PHE A 150 -13.71 13.97 24.26
C PHE A 150 -14.13 13.09 25.44
N LEU A 151 -14.60 11.87 25.18
CA LEU A 151 -14.89 10.85 26.18
C LEU A 151 -13.78 9.79 26.28
N LEU A 152 -12.53 10.17 26.00
CA LEU A 152 -11.36 9.30 26.07
C LEU A 152 -11.48 8.06 25.16
N ASP A 153 -11.86 8.28 23.91
CA ASP A 153 -12.03 7.24 22.89
C ASP A 153 -13.02 6.14 23.32
N ARG A 154 -14.06 6.51 24.07
CA ARG A 154 -15.12 5.56 24.47
C ARG A 154 -16.06 5.29 23.29
N PRO A 155 -16.44 4.03 23.02
CA PRO A 155 -17.50 3.73 22.04
C PRO A 155 -18.82 4.40 22.40
N VAL A 156 -19.45 5.02 21.40
CA VAL A 156 -20.71 5.74 21.54
C VAL A 156 -21.74 5.29 20.52
N SER A 157 -23.01 5.58 20.81
CA SER A 157 -24.09 5.44 19.87
C SER A 157 -24.26 6.74 19.09
N ALA A 158 -24.01 6.69 17.79
CA ALA A 158 -24.08 7.83 16.87
C ALA A 158 -24.77 7.38 15.59
N SER A 159 -25.70 8.19 15.08
CA SER A 159 -26.24 7.98 13.73
C SER A 159 -25.14 8.19 12.70
N TYR A 160 -25.19 7.48 11.58
CA TYR A 160 -24.25 7.63 10.48
C TYR A 160 -24.93 7.40 9.13
N ASP A 161 -24.41 8.08 8.11
CA ASP A 161 -24.61 7.73 6.71
C ASP A 161 -23.27 7.21 6.17
N LEU A 162 -23.27 6.06 5.53
CA LEU A 162 -22.13 5.46 4.84
C LEU A 162 -22.40 5.45 3.34
N SER A 163 -21.47 6.00 2.56
CA SER A 163 -21.41 5.84 1.11
C SER A 163 -20.13 5.09 0.74
N ILE A 164 -20.23 4.10 -0.14
CA ILE A 164 -19.06 3.40 -0.72
C ILE A 164 -18.87 3.91 -2.15
N PHE A 165 -17.65 4.34 -2.46
CA PHE A 165 -17.27 4.86 -3.77
C PHE A 165 -16.17 4.04 -4.42
N HIS A 166 -16.23 3.93 -5.75
CA HIS A 166 -15.17 3.41 -6.62
C HIS A 166 -15.00 4.36 -7.80
N ASN A 167 -13.76 4.78 -8.08
CA ASN A 167 -13.45 5.76 -9.14
C ASN A 167 -14.29 7.05 -9.11
N GLY A 168 -14.69 7.49 -7.90
CA GLY A 168 -15.51 8.69 -7.70
C GLY A 168 -17.01 8.47 -7.90
N GLU A 169 -17.44 7.29 -8.36
CA GLU A 169 -18.84 6.92 -8.46
C GLU A 169 -19.30 6.18 -7.20
N LYS A 170 -20.51 6.48 -6.74
CA LYS A 170 -21.10 5.81 -5.58
C LYS A 170 -21.64 4.45 -6.01
N ILE A 171 -21.15 3.39 -5.38
CA ILE A 171 -21.53 2.01 -5.70
C ILE A 171 -22.43 1.37 -4.64
N ASP A 172 -22.40 1.87 -3.40
CA ASP A 172 -23.32 1.42 -2.34
C ASP A 172 -23.55 2.49 -1.27
N GLN A 173 -24.59 2.31 -0.45
CA GLN A 173 -24.90 3.17 0.69
C GLN A 173 -25.64 2.42 1.80
N ALA A 174 -25.35 2.79 3.04
CA ALA A 174 -26.06 2.33 4.23
C ALA A 174 -26.22 3.48 5.22
N SER A 175 -27.26 3.45 6.05
CA SER A 175 -27.39 4.38 7.17
C SER A 175 -27.82 3.62 8.42
N GLY A 176 -27.40 4.08 9.57
CA GLY A 176 -27.70 3.38 10.82
C GLY A 176 -27.36 4.19 12.07
N VAL A 177 -27.36 3.49 13.19
CA VAL A 177 -26.91 4.02 14.48
C VAL A 177 -25.93 3.03 15.08
N SER A 178 -24.75 3.50 15.46
CA SER A 178 -23.74 2.64 16.10
C SER A 178 -24.18 2.20 17.50
N ASN A 179 -23.62 1.09 17.95
CA ASN A 179 -23.77 0.55 19.28
C ASN A 179 -22.64 1.05 20.20
N ALA A 180 -23.02 1.53 21.39
CA ALA A 180 -22.08 1.97 22.43
C ALA A 180 -21.30 0.82 23.12
N SER A 181 -21.63 -0.45 22.81
CA SER A 181 -20.83 -1.62 23.19
C SER A 181 -19.72 -1.96 22.18
N GLY A 182 -19.60 -1.19 21.10
CA GLY A 182 -18.76 -1.51 19.93
C GLY A 182 -19.35 -2.62 19.06
N HIS A 183 -18.57 -3.10 18.08
CA HIS A 183 -18.89 -4.23 17.20
C HIS A 183 -20.01 -3.96 16.18
N ASN A 184 -20.00 -2.79 15.56
CA ASN A 184 -20.92 -2.53 14.45
C ASN A 184 -20.44 -3.29 13.22
N MET A 185 -21.37 -3.76 12.40
CA MET A 185 -21.05 -4.43 11.14
C MET A 185 -21.93 -3.95 10.00
N ILE A 186 -21.36 -3.91 8.80
CA ILE A 186 -22.04 -3.67 7.53
C ILE A 186 -21.51 -4.70 6.54
N GLU A 187 -22.40 -5.44 5.91
CA GLU A 187 -22.06 -6.31 4.79
C GLU A 187 -22.12 -5.51 3.49
N PHE A 188 -21.19 -5.78 2.59
CA PHE A 188 -21.13 -5.18 1.26
C PHE A 188 -20.85 -6.29 0.24
N ASP A 189 -21.77 -6.45 -0.71
CA ASP A 189 -21.60 -7.32 -1.87
C ASP A 189 -20.79 -6.58 -2.93
N VAL A 190 -19.54 -6.97 -3.10
CA VAL A 190 -18.61 -6.30 -4.01
C VAL A 190 -18.97 -6.67 -5.45
N PRO A 191 -19.27 -5.68 -6.33
CA PRO A 191 -19.55 -5.98 -7.74
C PRO A 191 -18.39 -6.69 -8.46
N ASP A 192 -18.71 -7.52 -9.46
CA ASP A 192 -17.71 -8.28 -10.23
C ASP A 192 -16.71 -7.40 -11.00
N ASP A 193 -17.07 -6.15 -11.29
CA ASP A 193 -16.27 -5.17 -12.03
C ASP A 193 -15.52 -4.18 -11.13
N VAL A 194 -15.69 -4.27 -9.81
CA VAL A 194 -15.01 -3.40 -8.85
C VAL A 194 -13.69 -4.03 -8.43
N THR A 195 -12.59 -3.37 -8.80
CA THR A 195 -11.22 -3.79 -8.49
C THR A 195 -10.36 -2.58 -8.13
N GLY A 196 -9.36 -2.76 -7.28
CA GLY A 196 -8.53 -1.66 -6.77
C GLY A 196 -9.16 -0.95 -5.57
N ILE A 197 -8.92 0.35 -5.43
CA ILE A 197 -9.27 1.08 -4.20
C ILE A 197 -10.76 1.46 -4.19
N ILE A 198 -11.45 1.05 -3.15
CA ILE A 198 -12.76 1.59 -2.77
C ILE A 198 -12.61 2.55 -1.59
N THR A 199 -13.52 3.51 -1.50
CA THR A 199 -13.55 4.51 -0.44
C THR A 199 -14.83 4.36 0.36
N LEU A 200 -14.69 4.15 1.67
CA LEU A 200 -15.79 4.15 2.62
C LEU A 200 -15.87 5.53 3.27
N GLN A 201 -16.92 6.28 2.96
CA GLN A 201 -17.15 7.63 3.47
C GLN A 201 -18.29 7.62 4.48
N PHE A 202 -17.96 7.82 5.76
CA PHE A 202 -18.91 8.08 6.83
C PHE A 202 -19.22 9.57 6.86
N GLU A 203 -20.50 9.93 6.86
CA GLU A 203 -21.00 11.30 6.81
C GLU A 203 -22.05 11.52 7.90
N ASN A 204 -22.26 12.78 8.25
CA ASN A 204 -23.34 13.21 9.14
C ASN A 204 -23.35 12.50 10.52
N LEU A 205 -22.17 12.18 11.08
CA LEU A 205 -22.12 11.45 12.34
C LEU A 205 -22.82 12.22 13.45
N ASN A 206 -23.79 11.56 14.08
CA ASN A 206 -24.71 12.13 15.07
C ASN A 206 -25.40 13.43 14.61
N GLY A 207 -25.66 13.56 13.30
CA GLY A 207 -26.33 14.70 12.67
C GLY A 207 -25.44 15.90 12.35
N SER A 208 -24.12 15.79 12.52
CA SER A 208 -23.17 16.87 12.23
C SER A 208 -22.57 16.75 10.82
N LYS A 209 -22.78 17.77 9.99
CA LYS A 209 -22.20 17.87 8.62
C LYS A 209 -20.68 18.06 8.55
N LEU A 210 -20.03 18.20 9.70
CA LEU A 210 -18.56 18.32 9.81
C LEU A 210 -17.97 17.06 10.48
N ALA A 211 -18.81 16.08 10.77
CA ALA A 211 -18.41 14.86 11.42
C ALA A 211 -18.26 13.74 10.37
N ASP A 212 -17.44 14.02 9.36
CA ASP A 212 -17.22 13.14 8.21
C ASP A 212 -15.85 12.47 8.32
N ALA A 213 -15.76 11.20 7.92
CA ALA A 213 -14.57 10.37 8.02
C ALA A 213 -14.44 9.44 6.82
N VAL A 214 -13.20 9.19 6.39
CA VAL A 214 -12.92 8.43 5.17
C VAL A 214 -11.92 7.31 5.43
N PHE A 215 -12.22 6.12 4.93
CA PHE A 215 -11.29 4.99 4.82
C PHE A 215 -11.11 4.59 3.36
N SER A 216 -9.92 4.12 3.03
CA SER A 216 -9.61 3.54 1.72
C SER A 216 -9.20 2.09 1.90
N VAL A 217 -9.81 1.21 1.12
CA VAL A 217 -9.63 -0.26 1.19
C VAL A 217 -9.40 -0.80 -0.22
N VAL A 218 -8.65 -1.89 -0.36
CA VAL A 218 -8.31 -2.48 -1.66
C VAL A 218 -9.12 -3.76 -1.90
N VAL A 219 -9.80 -3.80 -3.04
CA VAL A 219 -10.45 -4.98 -3.64
C VAL A 219 -9.50 -5.60 -4.65
N ASP A 220 -9.47 -6.94 -4.72
CA ASP A 220 -8.55 -7.73 -5.51
C ASP A 220 -7.10 -7.34 -5.25
N ARG A 221 -6.75 -7.18 -3.96
CA ARG A 221 -5.36 -6.92 -3.58
C ARG A 221 -4.51 -8.06 -4.10
N ILE A 222 -3.59 -7.73 -5.00
CA ILE A 222 -2.65 -8.69 -5.55
C ILE A 222 -1.69 -9.08 -4.43
N GLY A 223 -1.96 -10.22 -3.79
CA GLY A 223 -1.03 -10.83 -2.86
C GLY A 223 0.20 -11.32 -3.62
N VAL A 224 1.38 -11.11 -3.06
CA VAL A 224 2.65 -11.65 -3.60
C VAL A 224 2.56 -13.18 -3.75
N ASP A 225 1.79 -13.84 -2.89
CA ASP A 225 1.51 -15.29 -2.93
C ASP A 225 0.57 -15.73 -4.08
N GLN A 226 -0.14 -14.80 -4.73
CA GLN A 226 -0.97 -15.09 -5.91
C GLN A 226 -0.23 -14.85 -7.24
N ILE A 227 0.96 -14.24 -7.21
CA ILE A 227 1.82 -14.14 -8.38
C ILE A 227 2.81 -15.31 -8.38
N ALA A 228 2.30 -16.54 -8.33
CA ALA A 228 3.12 -17.71 -8.61
C ALA A 228 3.01 -17.98 -10.11
N ILE A 229 3.81 -17.27 -10.91
CA ILE A 229 3.90 -17.57 -12.32
C ILE A 229 4.63 -18.92 -12.42
N PRO A 230 4.03 -19.95 -13.01
CA PRO A 230 4.71 -21.24 -13.11
C PRO A 230 6.09 -21.11 -13.75
N ASP A 231 7.11 -21.76 -13.18
CA ASP A 231 8.51 -21.62 -13.64
C ASP A 231 8.71 -21.87 -15.14
N TRP A 232 7.84 -22.68 -15.75
CA TRP A 232 7.90 -22.93 -17.19
C TRP A 232 7.67 -21.68 -18.06
N ILE A 233 7.01 -20.64 -17.52
CA ILE A 233 6.81 -19.35 -18.20
C ILE A 233 8.12 -18.54 -18.29
N LYS A 234 9.00 -18.63 -17.30
CA LYS A 234 10.29 -17.93 -17.28
C LYS A 234 11.15 -18.30 -18.49
N ASN A 235 10.96 -19.49 -19.07
CA ASN A 235 11.60 -19.89 -20.32
C ASN A 235 11.25 -18.98 -21.49
N ASN A 236 9.98 -18.55 -21.61
CA ASN A 236 9.55 -17.66 -22.69
C ASN A 236 10.21 -16.27 -22.56
N ALA A 237 10.35 -15.77 -21.33
CA ALA A 237 11.08 -14.54 -21.05
C ALA A 237 12.57 -14.67 -21.36
N GLY A 238 13.20 -15.80 -21.03
CA GLY A 238 14.59 -16.10 -21.39
C GLY A 238 14.80 -16.21 -22.92
N TRP A 239 13.88 -16.85 -23.64
CA TRP A 239 13.90 -16.92 -25.11
C TRP A 239 13.74 -15.54 -25.74
N TRP A 240 12.90 -14.68 -25.17
CA TRP A 240 12.73 -13.32 -25.68
C TRP A 240 13.96 -12.44 -25.39
N ALA A 241 14.53 -12.56 -24.19
CA ALA A 241 15.76 -11.84 -23.81
C ALA A 241 17.00 -12.26 -24.61
N THR A 242 16.98 -13.45 -25.21
CA THR A 242 18.08 -13.98 -26.04
C THR A 242 17.75 -13.97 -27.54
N ASP A 243 16.72 -13.21 -27.95
CA ASP A 243 16.27 -13.06 -29.34
C ASP A 243 15.92 -14.38 -30.05
N GLN A 244 15.55 -15.43 -29.29
CA GLN A 244 15.04 -16.70 -29.83
C GLN A 244 13.57 -16.64 -30.22
N ILE A 245 12.79 -15.76 -29.58
CA ILE A 245 11.43 -15.39 -30.00
C ILE A 245 11.35 -13.88 -30.22
N ASP A 246 10.50 -13.46 -31.16
CA ASP A 246 10.29 -12.05 -31.46
C ASP A 246 9.31 -11.38 -30.47
N ASP A 247 9.23 -10.04 -30.53
CA ASP A 247 8.35 -9.26 -29.65
C ASP A 247 6.88 -9.65 -29.80
N SER A 248 6.46 -10.01 -31.02
CA SER A 248 5.07 -10.42 -31.27
C SER A 248 4.73 -11.74 -30.59
N ALA A 249 5.63 -12.73 -30.63
CA ALA A 249 5.46 -14.02 -29.99
C ALA A 249 5.46 -13.89 -28.47
N PHE A 250 6.33 -13.04 -27.92
CA PHE A 250 6.36 -12.75 -26.48
C PHE A 250 5.06 -12.08 -26.02
N VAL A 251 4.60 -11.03 -26.72
CA VAL A 251 3.34 -10.32 -26.41
C VAL A 251 2.13 -11.26 -26.47
N GLN A 252 2.03 -12.11 -27.49
CA GLN A 252 0.96 -13.12 -27.58
C GLN A 252 1.02 -14.12 -26.42
N GLY A 253 2.23 -14.48 -25.98
CA GLY A 253 2.44 -15.30 -24.79
C GLY A 253 1.87 -14.62 -23.54
N ILE A 254 2.21 -13.35 -23.29
CA ILE A 254 1.67 -12.58 -22.16
C ILE A 254 0.14 -12.48 -22.24
N GLN A 255 -0.42 -12.14 -23.40
CA GLN A 255 -1.88 -12.07 -23.61
C GLN A 255 -2.56 -13.40 -23.28
N TYR A 256 -1.99 -14.53 -23.71
CA TYR A 256 -2.51 -15.85 -23.40
C TYR A 256 -2.50 -16.13 -21.89
N LEU A 257 -1.41 -15.79 -21.19
CA LEU A 257 -1.31 -16.02 -19.75
C LEU A 257 -2.30 -15.20 -18.95
N ILE A 258 -2.57 -13.97 -19.40
CA ILE A 258 -3.59 -13.11 -18.81
C ILE A 258 -4.98 -13.69 -19.06
N LYS A 259 -5.27 -14.08 -20.30
CA LYS A 259 -6.56 -14.66 -20.69
C LYS A 259 -6.91 -15.94 -19.93
N GLU A 260 -5.92 -16.81 -19.71
CA GLU A 260 -6.12 -18.08 -19.00
C GLU A 260 -6.00 -17.95 -17.47
N GLY A 261 -5.82 -16.73 -16.94
CA GLY A 261 -5.71 -16.48 -15.49
C GLY A 261 -4.42 -17.02 -14.86
N ILE A 262 -3.40 -17.31 -15.68
CA ILE A 262 -2.08 -17.80 -15.23
C ILE A 262 -1.19 -16.62 -14.78
N MET A 263 -1.42 -15.44 -15.36
CA MET A 263 -0.76 -14.19 -14.98
C MET A 263 -1.84 -13.14 -14.77
N ILE A 264 -1.91 -12.57 -13.57
CA ILE A 264 -2.82 -11.47 -13.27
C ILE A 264 -2.05 -10.18 -13.40
N VAL A 265 -2.45 -9.31 -14.34
CA VAL A 265 -1.89 -7.96 -14.48
C VAL A 265 -2.88 -6.99 -13.83
N PRO A 266 -2.42 -6.08 -12.94
CA PRO A 266 -3.32 -5.16 -12.28
C PRO A 266 -4.11 -4.30 -13.29
N PRO A 267 -5.35 -3.93 -12.97
CA PRO A 267 -6.17 -3.09 -13.84
C PRO A 267 -5.44 -1.79 -14.15
N THR A 268 -5.37 -1.44 -15.43
CA THR A 268 -4.75 -0.20 -15.90
C THR A 268 -5.65 0.46 -16.93
N GLU A 269 -5.85 1.77 -16.82
CA GLU A 269 -6.50 2.54 -17.87
C GLU A 269 -5.63 2.49 -19.13
N THR A 270 -6.12 1.88 -20.20
CA THR A 270 -5.46 1.93 -21.51
C THR A 270 -5.48 3.35 -22.03
N SER A 271 -4.29 3.94 -22.20
CA SER A 271 -4.10 5.13 -23.04
C SER A 271 -4.55 4.80 -24.47
N GLU A 272 -5.27 5.70 -25.14
CA GLU A 272 -5.66 5.52 -26.55
C GLU A 272 -4.45 5.13 -27.42
N SER A 273 -4.67 4.21 -28.37
CA SER A 273 -3.63 3.53 -29.13
C SER A 273 -2.64 4.50 -29.77
N ILE A 274 -1.39 4.46 -29.34
CA ILE A 274 -0.26 4.97 -30.11
C ILE A 274 0.27 3.74 -30.86
N GLY A 275 0.07 3.69 -32.18
CA GLY A 275 0.28 2.49 -32.99
C GLY A 275 1.64 1.80 -32.77
N SER A 276 1.67 0.48 -32.94
CA SER A 276 2.81 -0.46 -32.80
C SER A 276 4.17 0.19 -32.46
N GLN A 277 4.34 0.55 -31.19
CA GLN A 277 5.65 0.95 -30.69
C GLN A 277 6.45 -0.33 -30.43
N ALA A 278 7.64 -0.46 -31.03
CA ALA A 278 8.53 -1.58 -30.74
C ALA A 278 8.81 -1.64 -29.24
N VAL A 279 8.78 -2.84 -28.64
CA VAL A 279 8.98 -2.99 -27.20
C VAL A 279 10.38 -2.46 -26.85
N PRO A 280 10.51 -1.50 -25.92
CA PRO A 280 11.81 -0.95 -25.59
C PRO A 280 12.80 -2.02 -25.13
N ALA A 281 14.05 -1.94 -25.61
CA ALA A 281 15.08 -2.94 -25.33
C ALA A 281 15.36 -3.16 -23.83
N TRP A 282 15.09 -2.16 -22.97
CA TRP A 282 15.25 -2.29 -21.52
C TRP A 282 14.26 -3.29 -20.90
N ILE A 283 13.12 -3.55 -21.53
CA ILE A 283 12.16 -4.57 -21.08
C ILE A 283 12.69 -5.99 -21.30
N LYS A 284 13.44 -6.22 -22.40
CA LYS A 284 14.11 -7.51 -22.62
C LYS A 284 15.13 -7.81 -21.53
N ASN A 285 15.78 -6.78 -20.97
CA ASN A 285 16.68 -6.95 -19.82
C ASN A 285 15.89 -7.42 -18.58
N ASN A 286 14.74 -6.81 -18.29
CA ASN A 286 13.89 -7.22 -17.18
C ASN A 286 13.36 -8.66 -17.36
N ALA A 287 13.01 -9.05 -18.58
CA ALA A 287 12.64 -10.44 -18.89
C ALA A 287 13.80 -11.43 -18.66
N GLY A 288 15.03 -11.05 -19.02
CA GLY A 288 16.23 -11.85 -18.73
C GLY A 288 16.54 -11.95 -17.23
N TRP A 289 16.37 -10.85 -16.49
CA TRP A 289 16.51 -10.84 -15.03
C TRP A 289 15.45 -11.70 -14.36
N TRP A 290 14.22 -11.68 -14.85
CA TRP A 290 13.16 -12.53 -14.33
C TRP A 290 13.42 -14.02 -14.63
N ALA A 291 13.90 -14.33 -15.84
CA ALA A 291 14.26 -15.70 -16.23
C ALA A 291 15.45 -16.30 -15.46
N THR A 292 16.21 -15.46 -14.75
CA THR A 292 17.38 -15.86 -13.94
C THR A 292 17.19 -15.60 -12.45
N ASP A 293 15.93 -15.40 -12.02
CA ASP A 293 15.53 -15.14 -10.63
C ASP A 293 16.24 -13.93 -9.98
N GLN A 294 16.69 -12.97 -10.79
CA GLN A 294 17.25 -11.70 -10.32
C GLN A 294 16.17 -10.67 -9.96
N ILE A 295 14.97 -10.82 -10.54
CA ILE A 295 13.75 -10.13 -10.10
C ILE A 295 12.65 -11.17 -9.90
N ASP A 296 11.74 -10.91 -8.97
CA ASP A 296 10.62 -11.80 -8.67
C ASP A 296 9.45 -11.64 -9.67
N ASP A 297 8.47 -12.53 -9.57
CA ASP A 297 7.29 -12.54 -10.44
C ASP A 297 6.50 -11.23 -10.32
N SER A 298 6.45 -10.64 -9.12
CA SER A 298 5.79 -9.35 -8.86
C SER A 298 6.45 -8.21 -9.65
N ALA A 299 7.77 -8.07 -9.55
CA ALA A 299 8.54 -7.06 -10.27
C ALA A 299 8.39 -7.21 -11.80
N PHE A 300 8.34 -8.46 -12.29
CA PHE A 300 8.10 -8.71 -13.71
C PHE A 300 6.68 -8.33 -14.14
N VAL A 301 5.65 -8.70 -13.38
CA VAL A 301 4.24 -8.35 -13.65
C VAL A 301 4.01 -6.85 -13.62
N GLN A 302 4.65 -6.11 -12.71
CA GLN A 302 4.60 -4.64 -12.70
C GLN A 302 5.26 -4.03 -13.95
N GLY A 303 6.34 -4.64 -14.44
CA GLY A 303 6.93 -4.27 -15.73
C GLY A 303 5.95 -4.45 -16.89
N ILE A 304 5.18 -5.54 -16.90
CA ILE A 304 4.11 -5.77 -17.88
C ILE A 304 2.99 -4.75 -17.71
N GLN A 305 2.55 -4.49 -16.48
CA GLN A 305 1.53 -3.47 -16.17
C GLN A 305 1.91 -2.09 -16.72
N TYR A 306 3.17 -1.66 -16.52
CA TYR A 306 3.66 -0.40 -17.05
C TYR A 306 3.54 -0.33 -18.59
N LEU A 307 3.85 -1.43 -19.28
CA LEU A 307 3.77 -1.48 -20.74
C LEU A 307 2.34 -1.38 -21.26
N VAL A 308 1.40 -1.97 -20.53
CA VAL A 308 -0.04 -1.91 -20.82
C VAL A 308 -0.54 -0.49 -20.62
N GLN A 309 -0.22 0.12 -19.47
CA GLN A 309 -0.62 1.49 -19.14
C GLN A 309 -0.15 2.50 -20.18
N ASN A 310 1.08 2.35 -20.67
CA ASN A 310 1.69 3.25 -21.66
C ASN A 310 1.35 2.87 -23.11
N GLY A 311 0.47 1.90 -23.34
CA GLY A 311 0.04 1.48 -24.68
C GLY A 311 1.14 0.82 -25.54
N ILE A 312 2.22 0.36 -24.91
CA ILE A 312 3.34 -0.33 -25.59
C ILE A 312 2.94 -1.79 -25.86
N ILE A 313 2.21 -2.41 -24.94
CA ILE A 313 1.55 -3.70 -25.12
C ILE A 313 0.04 -3.43 -25.12
N VAL A 314 -0.65 -4.00 -26.10
CA VAL A 314 -2.12 -4.01 -26.14
C VAL A 314 -2.56 -5.40 -25.70
N ILE A 315 -3.45 -5.49 -24.73
CA ILE A 315 -4.05 -6.76 -24.26
C ILE A 315 -5.45 -6.88 -24.84
#